data_AF-A0A3C0ZVX2-F1
#
_entry.id   AF-A0A3C0ZVX2-F1
#
_cell.length_a   1.000
_cell.length_b   1.000
_cell.length_c   1.000
_cell.angle_alpha   90.00
_cell.angle_beta   90.00
_cell.angle_gamma   90.00
#
_symmetry.space_group_name_H-M   'P 1'
#
loop_
_entity.id
_entity.type
_entity.pdbx_description
1 polymer ?
#
loop_
_entity_poly.entity_id
_entity_poly.type
_entity_poly.pdbx_seq_one_letter_code
_entity_poly.pdbx_strand_id
1 'polypeptide(L)'
;GTMDGANVEIVEEVGEENAFIFGLSSEEVMNYEKNGGYDPMRIFNEDEEIRQVLVQLVNGTYSPQDPELFRPLYNSLLQRQGMDPADRYFILADFRSYIQAQHDICEAYKDQKRWAQMAIRNVAFVGKFSSDRTIEEYVKDIWHLDKVKLPARRRRKKTTT
;
A
#
# COMPACT_ATOMS: atom_id res chain seq x y z
N GLY A 1 -3.09 3.37 -3.04
CA GLY A 1 -2.65 2.03 -2.62
C GLY A 1 -3.84 1.12 -2.57
N THR A 2 -3.66 -0.10 -2.05
CA THR A 2 -4.76 -1.01 -1.73
C THR A 2 -5.68 -0.43 -0.66
N MET A 3 -6.95 -0.84 -0.64
CA MET A 3 -7.92 -0.42 0.38
C MET A 3 -7.75 -1.27 1.65
N ASP A 4 -6.60 -1.09 2.31
CA ASP A 4 -6.17 -1.83 3.49
C ASP A 4 -5.56 -0.93 4.57
N GLY A 5 -5.57 -1.42 5.81
CA GLY A 5 -4.92 -0.78 6.96
C GLY A 5 -5.14 0.73 7.05
N ALA A 6 -4.05 1.48 7.14
CA ALA A 6 -4.09 2.94 7.26
C ALA A 6 -4.58 3.65 5.98
N ASN A 7 -4.56 3.01 4.80
CA ASN A 7 -5.06 3.63 3.58
C ASN A 7 -6.57 3.89 3.67
N VAL A 8 -7.33 3.00 4.32
CA VAL A 8 -8.77 3.17 4.58
C VAL A 8 -8.99 4.45 5.39
N GLU A 9 -8.30 4.58 6.52
CA GLU A 9 -8.41 5.75 7.39
C GLU A 9 -7.97 7.03 6.68
N ILE A 10 -6.91 6.98 5.85
CA ILE A 10 -6.44 8.15 5.09
C ILE A 10 -7.51 8.60 4.12
N VAL A 11 -8.11 7.68 3.34
CA VAL A 11 -9.15 7.99 2.36
C VAL A 11 -10.39 8.59 3.04
N GLU A 12 -10.80 8.05 4.19
CA GLU A 12 -11.90 8.61 4.99
C GLU A 12 -11.65 10.07 5.40
N GLU A 13 -10.43 10.41 5.80
CA GLU A 13 -10.09 11.77 6.25
C GLU A 13 -9.87 12.75 5.09
N VAL A 14 -9.20 12.32 4.02
CA VAL A 14 -8.81 13.21 2.91
C VAL A 14 -9.86 13.28 1.80
N GLY A 15 -10.79 12.32 1.73
CA GLY A 15 -11.74 12.14 0.64
C GLY A 15 -11.15 11.32 -0.52
N GLU A 16 -11.97 10.45 -1.12
CA GLU A 16 -11.59 9.57 -2.23
C GLU A 16 -10.99 10.34 -3.43
N GLU A 17 -11.43 11.57 -3.68
CA GLU A 17 -10.92 12.38 -4.79
C GLU A 17 -9.46 12.81 -4.62
N ASN A 18 -8.91 12.70 -3.41
CA ASN A 18 -7.56 13.07 -3.03
C ASN A 18 -6.61 11.87 -2.86
N ALA A 19 -7.07 10.67 -3.20
CA ALA A 19 -6.30 9.42 -3.14
C ALA A 19 -6.46 8.61 -4.43
N PHE A 20 -5.49 7.72 -4.71
CA PHE A 20 -5.57 6.78 -5.82
C PHE A 20 -5.60 5.36 -5.25
N ILE A 21 -6.79 4.77 -5.20
CA ILE A 21 -7.00 3.42 -4.69
C ILE A 21 -7.11 2.43 -5.83
N PHE A 22 -6.50 1.26 -5.67
CA PHE A 22 -6.52 0.17 -6.63
C PHE A 22 -6.49 -1.17 -5.91
N GLY A 23 -6.67 -2.25 -6.66
CA GLY A 23 -6.58 -3.61 -6.17
C GLY A 23 -7.80 -4.06 -5.38
N LEU A 24 -7.74 -5.31 -4.95
CA LEU A 24 -8.76 -5.93 -4.11
C LEU A 24 -8.82 -5.27 -2.73
N SER A 25 -10.02 -5.19 -2.19
CA SER A 25 -10.25 -4.87 -0.78
C SER A 25 -9.83 -6.03 0.13
N SER A 26 -9.58 -5.72 1.40
CA SER A 26 -9.28 -6.74 2.41
C SER A 26 -10.42 -7.79 2.52
N GLU A 27 -11.68 -7.38 2.32
CA GLU A 27 -12.83 -8.27 2.34
C GLU A 27 -12.85 -9.25 1.17
N GLU A 28 -12.51 -8.78 -0.04
CA GLU A 28 -12.42 -9.62 -1.23
C GLU A 28 -11.28 -10.63 -1.12
N VAL A 29 -10.12 -10.19 -0.62
CA VAL A 29 -8.98 -11.08 -0.34
C VAL A 29 -9.37 -12.18 0.64
N MET A 30 -9.97 -11.82 1.78
CA MET A 30 -10.46 -12.80 2.77
C MET A 30 -11.49 -13.77 2.18
N ASN A 31 -12.37 -13.28 1.30
CA ASN A 31 -13.35 -14.12 0.62
C ASN A 31 -12.66 -15.15 -0.30
N TYR A 32 -11.68 -14.75 -1.10
CA TYR A 32 -10.92 -15.68 -1.93
C TYR A 32 -10.12 -16.69 -1.11
N GLU A 33 -9.51 -16.27 0.00
CA GLU A 33 -8.76 -17.17 0.88
C GLU A 33 -9.68 -18.22 1.55
N LYS A 34 -10.88 -17.82 1.96
CA LYS A 34 -11.82 -18.68 2.68
C LYS A 34 -12.63 -19.58 1.75
N ASN A 35 -13.10 -19.04 0.63
CA ASN A 35 -14.07 -19.69 -0.24
C ASN A 35 -13.46 -20.17 -1.57
N GLY A 36 -12.20 -19.82 -1.86
CA GLY A 36 -11.57 -20.08 -3.15
C GLY A 36 -12.16 -19.23 -4.28
N GLY A 37 -12.00 -19.68 -5.52
CA GLY A 37 -12.55 -19.02 -6.70
C GLY A 37 -11.61 -18.04 -7.41
N TYR A 38 -10.39 -17.84 -6.87
CA TYR A 38 -9.32 -17.15 -7.56
C TYR A 38 -8.47 -18.13 -8.37
N ASP A 39 -8.27 -17.84 -9.67
CA ASP A 39 -7.42 -18.62 -10.56
C ASP A 39 -6.55 -17.68 -11.41
N PRO A 40 -5.24 -17.55 -11.11
CA PRO A 40 -4.33 -16.71 -11.87
C PRO A 40 -4.13 -17.19 -13.31
N MET A 41 -4.35 -18.49 -13.58
CA MET A 41 -4.22 -19.05 -14.93
C MET A 41 -5.32 -18.52 -15.87
N ARG A 42 -6.49 -18.20 -15.32
CA ARG A 42 -7.55 -17.53 -16.08
C ARG A 42 -7.10 -16.16 -16.57
N ILE A 43 -6.50 -15.36 -15.70
CA ILE A 43 -5.97 -14.03 -16.05
C ILE A 43 -4.87 -14.18 -17.11
N PHE A 44 -3.95 -15.13 -16.92
CA PHE A 44 -2.90 -15.42 -17.91
C PHE A 44 -3.44 -15.77 -19.31
N ASN A 45 -4.59 -16.46 -19.38
CA ASN A 45 -5.18 -16.86 -20.66
C ASN A 45 -6.05 -15.77 -21.30
N GLU A 46 -6.69 -14.93 -20.50
CA GLU A 46 -7.61 -13.88 -20.98
C GLU A 46 -6.90 -12.55 -21.29
N ASP A 47 -5.77 -12.28 -20.63
CA ASP A 47 -5.04 -11.01 -20.73
C ASP A 47 -3.71 -11.18 -21.48
N GLU A 48 -3.70 -10.75 -22.74
CA GLU A 48 -2.54 -10.90 -23.63
C GLU A 48 -1.30 -10.14 -23.16
N GLU A 49 -1.44 -8.95 -22.57
CA GLU A 49 -0.29 -8.18 -22.12
C GLU A 49 0.34 -8.79 -20.86
N ILE A 50 -0.50 -9.23 -19.90
CA ILE A 50 -0.03 -9.95 -18.72
C ILE A 50 0.65 -11.25 -19.15
N ARG A 51 0.04 -11.99 -20.08
CA ARG A 51 0.62 -13.21 -20.66
C ARG A 51 2.00 -12.95 -21.24
N GLN A 52 2.14 -11.88 -22.03
CA GLN A 52 3.40 -11.49 -22.64
C GLN A 52 4.48 -11.20 -21.59
N VAL A 53 4.16 -10.38 -20.57
CA VAL A 53 5.10 -10.05 -19.48
C VAL A 53 5.54 -11.31 -18.72
N LEU A 54 4.60 -12.21 -18.40
CA LEU A 54 4.92 -13.45 -17.69
C LEU A 54 5.77 -14.39 -18.54
N VAL A 55 5.52 -14.50 -19.84
CA VAL A 55 6.37 -15.29 -20.75
C VAL A 55 7.76 -14.68 -20.90
N GLN A 56 7.89 -13.34 -20.86
CA GLN A 56 9.18 -12.65 -20.94
C GLN A 56 10.12 -12.96 -19.77
N LEU A 57 9.57 -13.32 -18.59
CA LEU A 57 10.37 -13.81 -17.46
C LEU A 57 11.17 -15.07 -17.81
N VAL A 58 10.76 -15.78 -18.86
CA VAL A 58 10.88 -17.23 -18.92
C VAL A 58 11.27 -17.73 -20.31
N ASN A 59 11.33 -16.82 -21.29
CA ASN A 59 11.76 -17.06 -22.66
C ASN A 59 13.15 -16.49 -22.98
N GLY A 60 13.88 -16.00 -21.97
CA GLY A 60 15.20 -15.39 -22.12
C GLY A 60 15.20 -13.90 -22.48
N THR A 61 14.05 -13.19 -22.45
CA THR A 61 14.00 -11.74 -22.75
C THR A 61 14.87 -10.91 -21.79
N TYR A 62 14.77 -11.18 -20.48
CA TYR A 62 15.51 -10.43 -19.46
C TYR A 62 16.83 -11.10 -19.04
N SER A 63 16.96 -12.40 -19.25
CA SER A 63 18.16 -13.18 -18.94
C SER A 63 18.45 -14.17 -20.08
N PRO A 64 19.06 -13.70 -21.19
CA PRO A 64 19.30 -14.57 -22.35
C PRO A 64 20.30 -15.71 -22.06
N GLN A 65 21.23 -15.50 -21.13
CA GLN A 65 22.26 -16.48 -20.77
C GLN A 65 21.76 -17.53 -19.76
N ASP A 66 20.69 -17.22 -19.02
CA ASP A 66 20.02 -18.13 -18.11
C ASP A 66 18.50 -17.86 -18.10
N PRO A 67 17.75 -18.45 -19.06
CA PRO A 67 16.30 -18.27 -19.15
C PRO A 67 15.51 -18.83 -17.96
N GLU A 68 16.14 -19.67 -17.12
CA GLU A 68 15.50 -20.26 -15.95
C GLU A 68 15.65 -19.39 -14.69
N LEU A 69 16.45 -18.33 -14.73
CA LEU A 69 16.71 -17.44 -13.60
C LEU A 69 15.43 -16.95 -12.90
N PHE A 70 14.39 -16.59 -13.66
CA PHE A 70 13.11 -16.11 -13.12
C PHE A 70 12.00 -17.17 -13.12
N ARG A 71 12.31 -18.44 -13.44
CA ARG A 71 11.37 -19.56 -13.37
C ARG A 71 10.66 -19.66 -12.02
N PRO A 72 11.34 -19.49 -10.86
CA PRO A 72 10.68 -19.57 -9.57
C PRO A 72 9.59 -18.50 -9.39
N LEU A 73 9.82 -17.27 -9.90
CA LEU A 73 8.83 -16.18 -9.85
C LEU A 73 7.65 -16.44 -10.78
N TYR A 74 7.91 -16.90 -12.01
CA TYR A 74 6.85 -17.30 -12.93
C TYR A 74 5.98 -18.42 -12.33
N ASN A 75 6.62 -19.42 -11.75
CA ASN A 75 5.95 -20.55 -11.12
C ASN A 75 5.18 -20.12 -9.87
N SER A 76 5.68 -19.18 -9.06
CA SER A 76 4.94 -18.70 -7.88
C SER A 76 3.66 -17.96 -8.25
N LEU A 77 3.59 -17.36 -9.44
CA LEU A 77 2.40 -16.65 -9.94
C LEU A 77 1.37 -17.58 -10.58
N LEU A 78 1.79 -18.63 -11.29
CA LEU A 78 0.87 -19.45 -12.10
C LEU A 78 0.68 -20.87 -11.58
N GLN A 79 1.52 -21.33 -10.65
CA GLN A 79 1.52 -22.71 -10.20
C GLN A 79 1.54 -22.80 -8.68
N ARG A 80 0.78 -23.75 -8.14
CA ARG A 80 0.81 -24.06 -6.72
C ARG A 80 2.20 -24.56 -6.32
N GLN A 81 2.78 -23.98 -5.28
CA GLN A 81 4.09 -24.37 -4.73
C GLN A 81 3.90 -25.09 -3.40
N GLY A 82 3.75 -26.41 -3.43
CA GLY A 82 3.49 -27.20 -2.21
C GLY A 82 2.16 -26.82 -1.55
N MET A 83 2.22 -26.30 -0.33
CA MET A 83 1.03 -25.82 0.39
C MET A 83 0.58 -24.43 -0.07
N ASP A 84 1.45 -23.65 -0.71
CA ASP A 84 1.16 -22.28 -1.10
C ASP A 84 0.34 -22.23 -2.40
N PRO A 85 -0.78 -21.49 -2.44
CA PRO A 85 -1.52 -21.26 -3.67
C PRO A 85 -0.69 -20.48 -4.70
N ALA A 86 -1.01 -20.66 -5.98
CA ALA A 86 -0.49 -19.81 -7.04
C ALA A 86 -0.94 -18.36 -6.79
N ASP A 87 -0.02 -17.42 -7.02
CA ASP A 87 -0.21 -15.99 -6.79
C ASP A 87 -0.85 -15.66 -5.42
N ARG A 88 -0.20 -16.14 -4.36
CA ARG A 88 -0.62 -15.97 -2.96
C ARG A 88 -1.00 -14.53 -2.57
N TYR A 89 -0.41 -13.54 -3.23
CA TYR A 89 -0.58 -12.12 -2.91
C TYR A 89 -1.45 -11.38 -3.95
N PHE A 90 -2.19 -12.11 -4.80
CA PHE A 90 -3.14 -11.55 -5.76
C PHE A 90 -2.51 -10.52 -6.72
N ILE A 91 -1.22 -10.67 -7.04
CA ILE A 91 -0.46 -9.73 -7.88
C ILE A 91 -1.12 -9.58 -9.24
N LEU A 92 -1.53 -10.69 -9.87
CA LEU A 92 -2.18 -10.69 -11.18
C LEU A 92 -3.62 -10.17 -11.11
N ALA A 93 -4.32 -10.37 -9.98
CA ALA A 93 -5.65 -9.82 -9.78
C ALA A 93 -5.61 -8.28 -9.74
N ASP A 94 -4.62 -7.73 -9.01
CA ASP A 94 -4.49 -6.29 -8.82
C ASP A 94 -3.83 -5.59 -10.02
N PHE A 95 -3.09 -6.32 -10.85
CA PHE A 95 -2.21 -5.76 -11.88
C PHE A 95 -2.88 -4.73 -12.79
N ARG A 96 -4.09 -5.02 -13.28
CA ARG A 96 -4.82 -4.12 -14.19
C ARG A 96 -5.28 -2.84 -13.49
N SER A 97 -5.86 -2.99 -12.30
CA SER A 97 -6.29 -1.83 -11.52
C SER A 97 -5.10 -0.97 -11.09
N TYR A 98 -3.94 -1.59 -10.81
CA TYR A 98 -2.69 -0.89 -10.51
C TYR A 98 -2.20 -0.07 -11.70
N ILE A 99 -2.18 -0.65 -12.92
CA ILE A 99 -1.81 0.09 -14.13
C ILE A 99 -2.76 1.28 -14.37
N GLN A 100 -4.07 1.07 -14.19
CA GLN A 100 -5.04 2.14 -14.35
C GLN A 100 -4.78 3.28 -13.34
N ALA A 101 -4.56 2.95 -12.07
CA ALA A 101 -4.23 3.96 -11.07
C ALA A 101 -2.92 4.69 -11.37
N GLN A 102 -1.90 4.00 -11.88
CA GLN A 102 -0.65 4.65 -12.33
C GLN A 102 -0.89 5.62 -13.49
N HIS A 103 -1.76 5.25 -14.44
CA HIS A 103 -2.16 6.14 -15.52
C HIS A 103 -2.91 7.38 -14.98
N ASP A 104 -3.86 7.19 -14.06
CA ASP A 104 -4.62 8.28 -13.46
C ASP A 104 -3.74 9.22 -12.63
N ILE A 105 -2.73 8.68 -11.94
CA ILE A 105 -1.68 9.46 -11.27
C ILE A 105 -0.92 10.31 -12.29
N CYS A 106 -0.48 9.70 -13.40
CA CYS A 106 0.25 10.41 -14.45
C CYS A 106 -0.57 11.56 -15.04
N GLU A 107 -1.87 11.34 -15.30
CA GLU A 107 -2.76 12.39 -15.81
C GLU A 107 -3.00 13.49 -14.76
N ALA A 108 -3.25 13.12 -13.50
CA ALA A 108 -3.44 14.10 -12.43
C ALA A 108 -2.18 14.94 -12.20
N TYR A 109 -0.99 14.35 -12.33
CA TYR A 109 0.28 15.03 -12.14
C TYR A 109 0.55 16.11 -13.22
N LYS A 110 -0.01 15.95 -14.43
CA LYS A 110 0.08 16.98 -15.48
C LYS A 110 -0.65 18.27 -15.09
N ASP A 111 -1.73 18.16 -14.31
CA ASP A 111 -2.43 19.31 -13.73
C ASP A 111 -1.78 19.70 -12.39
N GLN A 112 -0.77 20.55 -12.47
CA GLN A 112 -0.03 21.02 -11.29
C GLN A 112 -0.93 21.69 -10.24
N LYS A 113 -2.02 22.36 -10.66
CA LYS A 113 -2.91 23.06 -9.74
C LYS A 113 -3.76 22.04 -8.97
N ARG A 114 -4.34 21.08 -9.67
CA ARG A 114 -5.09 19.97 -9.04
C ARG A 114 -4.17 19.16 -8.13
N TRP A 115 -2.97 18.82 -8.58
CA TRP A 115 -2.01 18.07 -7.79
C TRP A 115 -1.64 18.79 -6.48
N ALA A 116 -1.35 20.09 -6.55
CA ALA A 116 -1.06 20.88 -5.35
C ALA A 116 -2.26 20.95 -4.39
N GLN A 117 -3.48 21.05 -4.90
CA GLN A 117 -4.70 21.02 -4.07
C GLN A 117 -4.85 19.69 -3.34
N MET A 118 -4.66 18.57 -4.03
CA MET A 118 -4.70 17.23 -3.43
C MET A 118 -3.64 17.09 -2.33
N ALA A 119 -2.40 17.53 -2.59
CA ALA A 119 -1.32 17.49 -1.62
C ALA A 119 -1.60 18.34 -0.37
N ILE A 120 -2.07 19.58 -0.55
CA ILE A 120 -2.42 20.47 0.57
C ILE A 120 -3.55 19.88 1.41
N ARG A 121 -4.57 19.28 0.79
CA ARG A 121 -5.64 18.58 1.51
C ARG A 121 -5.09 17.44 2.35
N ASN A 122 -4.28 16.56 1.76
CA ASN A 122 -3.64 15.46 2.48
C ASN A 122 -2.88 15.95 3.73
N VAL A 123 -2.12 17.04 3.60
CA VAL A 123 -1.40 17.64 4.74
C VAL A 123 -2.35 18.24 5.78
N ALA A 124 -3.42 18.90 5.35
CA ALA A 124 -4.39 19.53 6.26
C ALA A 124 -5.17 18.52 7.10
N PHE A 125 -5.41 17.32 6.58
CA PHE A 125 -6.19 16.27 7.24
C PHE A 125 -5.35 15.19 7.95
N VAL A 126 -4.01 15.35 8.01
CA VAL A 126 -3.13 14.36 8.66
C VAL A 126 -3.28 14.30 10.20
N GLY A 127 -4.03 15.22 10.80
CA GLY A 127 -4.13 15.39 12.25
C GLY A 127 -4.53 14.13 13.03
N LYS A 128 -5.42 13.30 12.46
CA LYS A 128 -5.82 12.01 13.06
C LYS A 128 -4.66 11.04 13.25
N PHE A 129 -3.61 11.14 12.43
CA PHE A 129 -2.43 10.27 12.49
C PHE A 129 -1.35 10.79 13.45
N SER A 130 -1.64 11.83 14.22
CA SER A 130 -0.71 12.30 15.26
C SER A 130 -0.52 11.24 16.35
N SER A 131 0.75 10.97 16.68
CA SER A 131 1.09 10.12 17.82
C SER A 131 0.60 10.71 19.14
N ASP A 132 0.48 12.05 19.25
CA ASP A 132 -0.03 12.70 20.46
C ASP A 132 -1.45 12.21 20.77
N ARG A 133 -2.32 12.10 19.76
CA ARG A 133 -3.67 11.53 19.91
C ARG A 133 -3.59 10.10 20.44
N THR A 134 -2.76 9.27 19.81
CA THR A 134 -2.62 7.86 20.19
C THR A 134 -2.15 7.74 21.65
N ILE A 135 -1.14 8.51 22.06
CA ILE A 135 -0.66 8.50 23.44
C ILE A 135 -1.72 9.01 24.41
N GLU A 136 -2.49 10.04 24.06
CA GLU A 136 -3.59 10.52 24.89
C GLU A 136 -4.70 9.47 25.07
N GLU A 137 -5.04 8.70 24.02
CA GLU A 137 -5.98 7.58 24.09
C GLU A 137 -5.44 6.46 25.01
N TYR A 138 -4.17 6.07 24.88
CA TYR A 138 -3.55 5.09 25.78
C TYR A 138 -3.55 5.56 27.24
N VAL A 139 -3.20 6.83 27.49
CA VAL A 139 -3.23 7.42 28.83
C VAL A 139 -4.64 7.43 29.40
N LYS A 140 -5.65 7.74 28.59
CA LYS A 140 -7.04 7.84 29.04
C LYS A 140 -7.66 6.47 29.30
N ASP A 141 -7.50 5.53 28.37
CA ASP A 141 -8.31 4.31 28.31
C ASP A 141 -7.58 3.07 28.86
N ILE A 142 -6.24 3.11 28.99
CA ILE A 142 -5.44 1.96 29.42
C ILE A 142 -4.57 2.28 30.65
N TRP A 143 -3.76 3.35 30.61
CA TRP A 143 -2.73 3.57 31.63
C TRP A 143 -3.17 4.45 32.80
N HIS A 144 -4.13 5.34 32.58
CA HIS A 144 -4.67 6.29 33.57
C HIS A 144 -3.57 7.12 34.28
N LEU A 145 -2.66 7.69 33.50
CA LEU A 145 -1.53 8.50 34.00
C LEU A 145 -1.86 10.00 34.11
N ASP A 146 -1.29 10.66 35.11
CA ASP A 146 -1.39 12.11 35.28
C ASP A 146 -0.28 12.89 34.54
N LYS A 147 -0.62 14.05 33.98
CA LYS A 147 0.36 14.96 33.36
C LYS A 147 1.24 15.62 34.43
N VAL A 148 2.55 15.34 34.42
CA VAL A 148 3.52 15.96 35.34
C VAL A 148 4.08 17.25 34.72
N LYS A 149 3.86 18.39 35.39
CA LYS A 149 4.50 19.67 35.01
C LYS A 149 5.87 19.78 35.66
N LEU A 150 6.92 19.82 34.84
CA LEU A 150 8.28 20.04 35.32
C LEU A 150 8.48 21.53 35.68
N PRO A 151 9.15 21.85 36.81
CA PRO A 151 9.48 23.22 37.15
C PRO A 151 10.46 23.82 36.13
N ALA A 152 10.31 25.10 35.82
CA ALA A 152 11.18 25.80 34.87
C ALA A 152 12.66 25.68 35.27
N ARG A 153 13.52 25.30 34.32
CA ARG A 153 14.95 25.08 34.54
C ARG A 153 15.62 26.37 35.03
N ARG A 154 16.07 26.40 36.30
CA ARG A 154 16.82 27.53 36.86
C ARG A 154 18.06 27.81 35.99
N ARG A 155 18.11 28.98 35.34
CA ARG A 155 19.34 29.50 34.71
C ARG A 155 20.45 29.53 35.77
N ARG A 156 21.56 28.82 35.56
CA ARG A 156 22.77 28.95 36.38
C ARG A 156 23.17 30.43 36.36
N LYS A 157 23.12 31.10 37.52
CA LYS A 157 23.76 32.41 37.66
C LYS A 157 25.24 32.20 37.33
N LYS A 158 25.74 32.88 36.31
CA LYS A 158 27.18 33.02 36.10
C LYS A 158 27.72 33.72 37.34
N THR A 159 28.49 33.02 38.16
CA THR A 159 29.34 33.63 39.17
C THR A 159 30.36 34.48 38.43
N THR A 160 30.17 35.80 38.48
CA THR A 160 31.22 36.75 38.10
C THR A 160 32.19 36.80 39.28
N THR A 161 33.43 36.39 39.04
CA THR A 161 34.57 36.53 39.96
C THR A 161 35.07 37.97 39.95
#